data_AF-A0A8J8T5S1-F1
#
_entry.id   AF-A0A8J8T5S1-F1
#
_cell.length_a   1.000
_cell.length_b   1.000
_cell.length_c   1.000
_cell.angle_alpha   90.00
_cell.angle_beta   90.00
_cell.angle_gamma   90.00
#
_symmetry.space_group_name_H-M   'P 1'
#
loop_
_entity.id
_entity.type
_entity.pdbx_description
1 polymer ?
#
loop_
_entity_poly.entity_id
_entity_poly.type
_entity_poly.pdbx_seq_one_letter_code
_entity_poly.pdbx_strand_id
1 'polypeptide(L)'
;MEAQTARKRLKELRRMEEQRKRDNLIQRHQAEMRALDNAHKAEIKELMNKWNNVIIPNFENEAALIEIELKKKHQNEQDYFREAIEKEYENSIVHYSGEILNLKKKSEVLGMQGYYKEAKKLKKKVKGMEESERGKHVLQEKEKYMNRSSLLVQKHLKELANLKKKHASQREELDQQRKKEFEIIEKRFVNVWSEMEAKFRKESLKLDRDSTVKKMQIRETAKKTMKVVI
;
A
#
# COMPACT_ATOMS: atom_id res chain seq x y z
N MET A 1 -31.84 61.85 48.98
CA MET A 1 -32.25 61.01 47.82
C MET A 1 -31.07 60.58 46.96
N GLU A 2 -30.08 61.45 46.72
CA GLU A 2 -28.90 61.16 45.87
C GLU A 2 -28.09 59.91 46.27
N ALA A 3 -27.93 59.64 47.57
CA ALA A 3 -27.18 58.47 48.05
C ALA A 3 -27.84 57.12 47.71
N GLN A 4 -29.17 57.07 47.56
CA GLN A 4 -29.89 55.84 47.18
C GLN A 4 -29.81 55.58 45.68
N THR A 5 -29.90 56.63 44.86
CA THR A 5 -29.69 56.56 43.41
C THR A 5 -28.25 56.17 43.06
N ALA A 6 -27.26 56.73 43.76
CA ALA A 6 -25.85 56.35 43.60
C ALA A 6 -25.59 54.86 43.93
N ARG A 7 -26.21 54.34 45.00
CA ARG A 7 -26.12 52.91 45.37
C ARG A 7 -26.75 51.98 44.33
N LYS A 8 -27.90 52.34 43.76
CA LYS A 8 -28.55 51.58 42.68
C LYS A 8 -27.65 51.53 41.44
N ARG A 9 -27.13 52.69 41.02
CA ARG A 9 -26.25 52.79 39.84
C ARG A 9 -24.94 52.01 40.02
N LEU A 10 -24.37 52.01 41.23
CA LEU A 10 -23.17 51.22 41.53
C LEU A 10 -23.43 49.70 41.50
N LYS A 11 -24.61 49.24 41.92
CA LYS A 11 -25.01 47.83 41.83
C LYS A 11 -25.19 47.39 40.37
N GLU A 12 -25.78 48.25 39.55
CA GLU A 12 -25.98 48.04 38.11
C GLU A 12 -24.65 47.99 37.35
N LEU A 13 -23.76 48.96 37.59
CA LEU A 13 -22.42 48.98 36.99
C LEU A 13 -21.61 47.73 37.36
N ARG A 14 -21.68 47.27 38.62
CA ARG A 14 -21.03 46.00 39.03
C ARG A 14 -21.61 44.78 38.31
N ARG A 15 -22.92 44.75 38.07
CA ARG A 15 -23.57 43.67 37.31
C ARG A 15 -23.15 43.68 35.85
N MET A 16 -23.09 44.86 35.22
CA MET A 16 -22.61 45.00 33.84
C MET A 16 -21.14 44.58 33.69
N GLU A 17 -20.29 44.97 34.63
CA GLU A 17 -18.87 44.61 34.63
C GLU A 17 -18.66 43.10 34.81
N GLU A 18 -19.42 42.45 35.72
CA GLU A 18 -19.37 40.99 35.87
C GLU A 18 -19.87 40.26 34.62
N GLN A 19 -20.93 40.77 33.98
CA GLN A 19 -21.42 40.21 32.72
C GLN A 19 -20.37 40.35 31.60
N ARG A 20 -19.77 41.52 31.45
CA ARG A 20 -18.70 41.77 30.48
C ARG A 20 -17.51 40.83 30.68
N LYS A 21 -17.11 40.56 31.92
CA LYS A 21 -16.04 39.60 32.23
C LYS A 21 -16.40 38.18 31.81
N ARG A 22 -17.65 37.75 32.02
CA ARG A 22 -18.14 36.44 31.55
C ARG A 22 -18.15 36.35 30.04
N ASP A 23 -18.67 37.37 29.37
CA ASP A 23 -18.76 37.41 27.91
C ASP A 23 -17.36 37.39 27.29
N ASN A 24 -16.42 38.16 27.83
CA ASN A 24 -15.02 38.15 27.39
C ASN A 24 -14.37 36.76 27.58
N LEU A 25 -14.63 36.09 28.70
CA LEU A 25 -14.12 34.74 28.96
C LEU A 25 -14.65 33.73 27.93
N ILE A 26 -15.96 33.77 27.66
CA ILE A 26 -16.62 32.92 26.66
C ILE A 26 -16.06 33.20 25.27
N GLN A 27 -15.95 34.48 24.88
CA GLN A 27 -15.43 34.87 23.56
C GLN A 27 -13.99 34.42 23.37
N ARG A 28 -13.13 34.59 24.39
CA ARG A 28 -11.75 34.12 24.34
C ARG A 28 -11.70 32.61 24.15
N HIS A 29 -12.44 31.86 24.96
CA HIS A 29 -12.49 30.40 24.84
C HIS A 29 -12.98 29.97 23.46
N GLN A 30 -14.06 30.57 22.93
CA GLN A 30 -14.56 30.25 21.59
C GLN A 30 -13.54 30.55 20.49
N ALA A 31 -12.77 31.64 20.61
CA ALA A 31 -11.71 31.96 19.66
C ALA A 31 -10.57 30.95 19.73
N GLU A 32 -10.16 30.57 20.95
CA GLU A 32 -9.18 29.54 21.23
C GLU A 32 -9.58 28.17 20.66
N MET A 33 -10.84 27.73 20.87
CA MET A 33 -11.34 26.46 20.32
C MET A 33 -11.41 26.49 18.78
N ARG A 34 -11.82 27.62 18.18
CA ARG A 34 -11.82 27.79 16.72
C ARG A 34 -10.41 27.75 16.15
N ALA A 35 -9.44 28.35 16.83
CA ALA A 35 -8.05 28.29 16.42
C ALA A 35 -7.51 26.85 16.48
N LEU A 36 -7.83 26.10 17.54
CA LEU A 36 -7.46 24.69 17.67
C LEU A 36 -8.05 23.83 16.55
N ASP A 37 -9.35 23.97 16.27
CA ASP A 37 -10.04 23.24 15.20
C ASP A 37 -9.46 23.57 13.81
N ASN A 38 -9.18 24.84 13.54
CA ASN A 38 -8.53 25.25 12.29
C ASN A 38 -7.12 24.66 12.15
N ALA A 39 -6.33 24.64 13.24
CA ALA A 39 -5.01 24.04 13.23
C ALA A 39 -5.05 22.53 12.99
N HIS A 40 -5.98 21.83 13.64
CA HIS A 40 -6.20 20.40 13.44
C HIS A 40 -6.62 20.07 11.99
N LYS A 41 -7.55 20.84 11.41
CA LYS A 41 -7.96 20.69 10.01
C LYS A 41 -6.80 20.95 9.04
N ALA A 42 -5.97 21.95 9.31
CA ALA A 42 -4.80 22.25 8.50
C ALA A 42 -3.81 21.08 8.53
N GLU A 43 -3.56 20.50 9.70
CA GLU A 43 -2.65 19.38 9.88
C GLU A 43 -3.15 18.09 9.20
N ILE A 44 -4.44 17.78 9.32
CA ILE A 44 -5.07 16.67 8.58
C ILE A 44 -4.90 16.89 7.07
N LYS A 45 -5.14 18.11 6.58
CA LYS A 45 -5.01 18.41 5.16
C LYS A 45 -3.58 18.26 4.68
N GLU A 46 -2.61 18.72 5.46
CA GLU A 46 -1.18 18.54 5.17
C GLU A 46 -0.80 17.06 5.12
N LEU A 47 -1.24 16.28 6.11
CA LEU A 47 -1.01 14.84 6.15
C LEU A 47 -1.62 14.15 4.92
N MET A 48 -2.89 14.46 4.60
CA MET A 48 -3.56 13.92 3.42
C MET A 48 -2.81 14.27 2.12
N ASN A 49 -2.35 15.52 1.99
CA ASN A 49 -1.58 15.95 0.82
C ASN A 49 -0.24 15.20 0.71
N LYS A 50 0.48 15.04 1.82
CA LYS A 50 1.74 14.28 1.86
C LYS A 50 1.52 12.84 1.43
N TRP A 51 0.48 12.17 1.96
CA TRP A 51 0.18 10.80 1.60
C TRP A 51 -0.27 10.67 0.14
N ASN A 52 -1.24 11.47 -0.29
CA ASN A 52 -1.85 11.32 -1.61
C ASN A 52 -0.95 11.81 -2.76
N ASN A 53 -0.10 12.83 -2.54
CA ASN A 53 0.67 13.45 -3.61
C ASN A 53 2.14 13.05 -3.63
N VAL A 54 2.67 12.51 -2.52
CA VAL A 54 4.10 12.17 -2.40
C VAL A 54 4.27 10.70 -2.09
N ILE A 55 3.83 10.24 -0.93
CA ILE A 55 4.18 8.88 -0.44
C ILE A 55 3.57 7.80 -1.34
N ILE A 56 2.27 7.88 -1.60
CA ILE A 56 1.54 6.88 -2.37
C ILE A 56 1.99 6.84 -3.84
N PRO A 57 2.07 7.98 -4.56
CA PRO A 57 2.56 7.98 -5.93
C PRO A 57 4.02 7.52 -6.07
N ASN A 58 4.91 7.90 -5.14
CA ASN A 58 6.30 7.45 -5.18
C ASN A 58 6.40 5.94 -5.05
N PHE A 59 5.67 5.36 -4.09
CA PHE A 59 5.62 3.90 -3.92
C PHE A 59 5.06 3.20 -5.17
N GLU A 60 3.97 3.71 -5.75
CA GLU A 60 3.36 3.13 -6.95
C GLU A 60 4.30 3.21 -8.16
N ASN A 61 5.02 4.31 -8.31
CA ASN A 61 6.02 4.49 -9.35
C ASN A 61 7.21 3.52 -9.17
N GLU A 62 7.77 3.43 -7.96
CA GLU A 62 8.85 2.49 -7.66
C GLU A 62 8.43 1.04 -7.89
N ALA A 63 7.24 0.65 -7.45
CA ALA A 63 6.69 -0.68 -7.68
C ALA A 63 6.51 -0.98 -9.18
N ALA A 64 6.05 0.00 -9.97
CA ALA A 64 5.91 -0.14 -11.42
C ALA A 64 7.28 -0.27 -12.11
N LEU A 65 8.28 0.50 -11.71
CA LEU A 65 9.65 0.41 -12.24
C LEU A 65 10.26 -0.97 -12.00
N ILE A 66 10.12 -1.51 -10.78
CA ILE A 66 10.61 -2.86 -10.44
C ILE A 66 9.89 -3.92 -11.27
N GLU A 67 8.57 -3.80 -11.49
CA GLU A 67 7.82 -4.74 -12.32
C GLU A 67 8.27 -4.68 -13.79
N ILE A 68 8.52 -3.48 -14.33
CA ILE A 68 9.03 -3.28 -15.70
C ILE A 68 10.43 -3.91 -15.83
N GLU A 69 11.32 -3.68 -14.87
CA GLU A 69 12.66 -4.25 -14.87
C GLU A 69 12.62 -5.78 -14.83
N LEU A 70 11.76 -6.37 -13.99
CA LEU A 70 11.58 -7.81 -13.92
C LEU A 70 11.06 -8.39 -15.24
N LYS A 71 10.06 -7.74 -15.85
CA LYS A 71 9.54 -8.16 -17.17
C LYS A 71 10.59 -8.07 -18.26
N LYS A 72 11.41 -7.01 -18.26
CA LYS A 72 12.53 -6.87 -19.19
C LYS A 72 13.55 -7.98 -19.01
N LYS A 73 13.87 -8.33 -17.76
CA LYS A 73 14.73 -9.47 -17.46
C LYS A 73 14.12 -10.79 -17.96
N HIS A 74 12.83 -11.02 -17.74
CA HIS A 74 12.12 -12.20 -18.25
C HIS A 74 12.16 -12.28 -19.77
N GLN A 75 11.96 -11.16 -20.47
CA GLN A 75 12.07 -11.09 -21.93
C GLN A 75 13.48 -11.47 -22.40
N ASN A 76 14.52 -10.88 -21.80
CA ASN A 76 15.91 -11.20 -22.14
C ASN A 76 16.24 -12.69 -21.89
N GLU A 77 15.73 -13.27 -20.78
CA GLU A 77 15.88 -14.70 -20.50
C GLU A 77 15.18 -15.57 -21.55
N GLN A 78 14.00 -15.15 -22.06
CA GLN A 78 13.29 -15.87 -23.13
C GLN A 78 14.03 -15.77 -24.48
N ASP A 79 14.58 -14.60 -24.80
CA ASP A 79 15.34 -14.40 -26.04
C ASP A 79 16.62 -15.23 -26.02
N TYR A 80 17.35 -15.23 -24.91
CA TYR A 80 18.51 -16.10 -24.71
C TYR A 80 18.15 -17.59 -24.80
N PHE A 81 17.02 -17.99 -24.20
CA PHE A 81 16.53 -19.36 -24.30
C PHE A 81 16.20 -19.76 -25.74
N ARG A 82 15.60 -18.85 -26.52
CA ARG A 82 15.30 -19.08 -27.93
C ARG A 82 16.57 -19.27 -28.77
N GLU A 83 17.53 -18.36 -28.61
CA GLU A 83 18.83 -18.44 -29.31
C GLU A 83 19.58 -19.72 -28.95
N ALA A 84 19.54 -20.12 -27.68
CA ALA A 84 20.14 -21.38 -27.22
C ALA A 84 19.47 -22.61 -27.85
N ILE A 85 18.14 -22.62 -27.98
CA ILE A 85 17.42 -23.71 -28.68
C ILE A 85 17.79 -23.75 -30.16
N GLU A 86 17.83 -22.60 -30.84
CA GLU A 86 18.18 -22.56 -32.27
C GLU A 86 19.58 -23.13 -32.50
N LYS A 87 20.57 -22.73 -31.67
CA LYS A 87 21.93 -23.30 -31.70
C LYS A 87 21.97 -24.79 -31.36
N GLU A 88 21.22 -25.25 -30.35
CA GLU A 88 21.15 -26.67 -30.02
C GLU A 88 20.51 -27.48 -31.17
N TYR A 89 19.50 -26.93 -31.84
CA TYR A 89 18.80 -27.57 -32.95
C TYR A 89 19.69 -27.69 -34.20
N GLU A 90 20.45 -26.64 -34.52
CA GLU A 90 21.44 -26.66 -35.63
C GLU A 90 22.53 -27.72 -35.44
N ASN A 91 22.94 -27.96 -34.19
CA ASN A 91 23.96 -28.94 -33.85
C ASN A 91 23.40 -30.35 -33.57
N SER A 92 22.09 -30.55 -33.75
CA SER A 92 21.39 -31.78 -33.39
C SER A 92 21.62 -32.88 -34.44
N ILE A 93 22.39 -33.91 -34.08
CA ILE A 93 22.71 -35.03 -34.97
C ILE A 93 21.82 -36.23 -34.63
N VAL A 94 21.17 -36.78 -35.66
CA VAL A 94 20.39 -38.03 -35.52
C VAL A 94 21.34 -39.21 -35.43
N HIS A 95 21.35 -39.88 -34.28
CA HIS A 95 22.06 -41.15 -34.10
C HIS A 95 21.15 -42.32 -34.49
N TYR A 96 21.48 -42.98 -35.61
CA TYR A 96 20.74 -44.14 -36.09
C TYR A 96 21.06 -45.40 -35.29
N SER A 97 20.08 -46.29 -35.14
CA SER A 97 20.25 -47.56 -34.44
C SER A 97 21.29 -48.47 -35.12
N GLY A 98 21.87 -49.37 -34.32
CA GLY A 98 22.80 -50.39 -34.81
C GLY A 98 22.21 -51.29 -35.90
N GLU A 99 20.89 -51.48 -35.92
CA GLU A 99 20.20 -52.22 -36.97
C GLU A 99 20.27 -51.51 -38.32
N ILE A 100 20.04 -50.20 -38.36
CA ILE A 100 20.16 -49.38 -39.59
C ILE A 100 21.60 -49.41 -40.11
N LEU A 101 22.59 -49.26 -39.22
CA LEU A 101 24.02 -49.32 -39.57
C LEU A 101 24.42 -50.69 -40.14
N ASN A 102 23.95 -51.77 -39.51
CA ASN A 102 24.20 -53.14 -39.98
C ASN A 102 23.54 -53.40 -41.34
N LEU A 103 22.32 -52.92 -41.57
CA LEU A 103 21.62 -53.06 -42.85
C LEU A 103 22.24 -52.22 -43.95
N LYS A 104 22.79 -51.04 -43.64
CA LYS A 104 23.61 -50.25 -44.57
C LYS A 104 24.81 -51.05 -45.05
N LYS A 105 25.60 -51.58 -44.12
CA LYS A 105 26.79 -52.41 -44.40
C LYS A 105 26.42 -53.65 -45.21
N LYS A 106 25.33 -54.33 -44.85
CA LYS A 106 24.82 -55.50 -45.59
C LYS A 106 24.37 -55.14 -47.02
N SER A 107 23.78 -53.96 -47.23
CA SER A 107 23.38 -53.51 -48.57
C SER A 107 24.57 -53.21 -49.46
N GLU A 108 25.66 -52.71 -48.87
CA GLU A 108 26.91 -52.40 -49.56
C GLU A 108 27.62 -53.67 -50.01
N VAL A 109 27.74 -54.66 -49.11
CA VAL A 109 28.30 -55.98 -49.43
C VAL A 109 27.50 -56.67 -50.54
N LEU A 110 26.15 -56.66 -50.47
CA LEU A 110 25.30 -57.21 -51.53
C LEU A 110 25.47 -56.49 -52.87
N GLY A 111 25.73 -55.18 -52.84
CA GLY A 111 26.04 -54.39 -54.03
C GLY A 111 27.38 -54.77 -54.65
N MET A 112 28.42 -54.94 -53.83
CA MET A 112 29.75 -55.39 -54.28
C MET A 112 29.73 -56.81 -54.86
N GLN A 113 28.87 -57.68 -54.34
CA GLN A 113 28.70 -59.06 -54.80
C GLN A 113 27.80 -59.19 -56.05
N GLY A 114 27.26 -58.10 -56.59
CA GLY A 114 26.42 -58.11 -57.80
C GLY A 114 24.92 -58.39 -57.57
N TYR A 115 24.48 -58.55 -56.32
CA TYR A 115 23.07 -58.76 -55.95
C TYR A 115 22.26 -57.45 -55.90
N TYR A 116 22.22 -56.73 -57.02
CA TYR A 116 21.66 -55.37 -57.07
C TYR A 116 20.17 -55.28 -56.70
N LYS A 117 19.36 -56.30 -57.04
CA LYS A 117 17.92 -56.31 -56.73
C LYS A 117 17.67 -56.38 -55.21
N GLU A 118 18.46 -57.17 -54.51
CA GLU A 118 18.36 -57.37 -53.06
C GLU A 118 18.95 -56.18 -52.31
N ALA A 119 20.09 -55.65 -52.77
CA ALA A 119 20.67 -54.42 -52.26
C ALA A 119 19.68 -53.23 -52.39
N LYS A 120 18.95 -53.12 -53.51
CA LYS A 120 17.92 -52.07 -53.71
C LYS A 120 16.74 -52.21 -52.74
N LYS A 121 16.24 -53.44 -52.52
CA LYS A 121 15.19 -53.71 -51.51
C LYS A 121 15.67 -53.33 -50.11
N LEU A 122 16.90 -53.68 -49.76
CA LEU A 122 17.49 -53.38 -48.46
C LEU A 122 17.70 -51.87 -48.25
N LYS A 123 18.19 -51.15 -49.26
CA LYS A 123 18.29 -49.67 -49.25
C LYS A 123 16.94 -49.00 -49.03
N LYS A 124 15.86 -49.49 -49.67
CA LYS A 124 14.51 -48.96 -49.44
C LYS A 124 14.05 -49.18 -47.99
N LYS A 125 14.34 -50.34 -47.40
CA LYS A 125 14.04 -50.64 -46.00
C LYS A 125 14.83 -49.74 -45.04
N VAL A 126 16.14 -49.56 -45.28
CA VAL A 126 17.01 -48.65 -44.52
C VAL A 126 16.44 -47.23 -44.53
N LYS A 127 16.11 -46.69 -45.72
CA LYS A 127 15.58 -45.34 -45.85
C LYS A 127 14.28 -45.13 -45.04
N GLY A 128 13.37 -46.10 -45.07
CA GLY A 128 12.13 -46.02 -44.28
C GLY A 128 12.36 -46.05 -42.77
N MET A 129 13.37 -46.79 -42.30
CA MET A 129 13.74 -46.80 -40.89
C MET A 129 14.47 -45.52 -40.46
N GLU A 130 15.34 -44.98 -41.31
CA GLU A 130 16.00 -43.69 -41.08
C GLU A 130 14.98 -42.55 -40.98
N GLU A 131 13.97 -42.51 -41.85
CA GLU A 131 12.88 -41.54 -41.78
C GLU A 131 12.08 -41.66 -40.48
N SER A 132 11.81 -42.89 -40.02
CA SER A 132 11.10 -43.14 -38.76
C SER A 132 11.92 -42.71 -37.53
N GLU A 133 13.19 -43.09 -37.45
CA GLU A 133 14.07 -42.70 -36.34
C GLU A 133 14.33 -41.19 -36.33
N ARG A 134 14.53 -40.57 -37.50
CA ARG A 134 14.62 -39.12 -37.63
C ARG A 134 13.35 -38.41 -37.14
N GLY A 135 12.17 -38.96 -37.48
CA GLY A 135 10.89 -38.44 -36.99
C GLY A 135 10.78 -38.51 -35.46
N LYS A 136 11.14 -39.66 -34.86
CA LYS A 136 11.15 -39.83 -33.39
C LYS A 136 12.10 -38.87 -32.70
N HIS A 137 13.31 -38.70 -33.25
CA HIS A 137 14.31 -37.78 -32.71
C HIS A 137 13.81 -36.33 -32.70
N VAL A 138 13.19 -35.87 -33.80
CA VAL A 138 12.59 -34.53 -33.86
C VAL A 138 11.47 -34.35 -32.83
N LEU A 139 10.62 -35.37 -32.64
CA LEU A 139 9.57 -35.35 -31.63
C LEU A 139 10.14 -35.26 -30.20
N GLN A 140 11.17 -36.04 -29.89
CA GLN A 140 11.82 -36.04 -28.57
C GLN A 140 12.49 -34.70 -28.26
N GLU A 141 13.23 -34.13 -29.21
CA GLU A 141 13.83 -32.80 -29.01
C GLU A 141 12.76 -31.72 -28.85
N LYS A 142 11.68 -31.76 -29.64
CA LYS A 142 10.55 -30.83 -29.46
C LYS A 142 9.92 -30.94 -28.07
N GLU A 143 9.70 -32.16 -27.57
CA GLU A 143 9.15 -32.38 -26.23
C GLU A 143 10.08 -31.84 -25.12
N LYS A 144 11.38 -32.12 -25.24
CA LYS A 144 12.41 -31.58 -24.33
C LYS A 144 12.41 -30.05 -24.30
N TYR A 145 12.33 -29.40 -25.46
CA TYR A 145 12.24 -27.93 -25.53
C TYR A 145 10.94 -27.39 -24.96
N MET A 146 9.80 -28.03 -25.24
CA MET A 146 8.51 -27.67 -24.65
C MET A 146 8.54 -27.75 -23.12
N ASN A 147 9.14 -28.81 -22.57
CA ASN A 147 9.27 -28.97 -21.12
C ASN A 147 10.16 -27.90 -20.50
N ARG A 148 11.33 -27.61 -21.10
CA ARG A 148 12.22 -26.53 -20.66
C ARG A 148 11.52 -25.16 -20.74
N SER A 149 10.79 -24.90 -21.81
CA SER A 149 10.02 -23.65 -21.99
C SER A 149 8.92 -23.51 -20.94
N SER A 150 8.19 -24.59 -20.65
CA SER A 150 7.14 -24.60 -19.62
C SER A 150 7.72 -24.28 -18.23
N LEU A 151 8.85 -24.89 -17.87
CA LEU A 151 9.54 -24.60 -16.61
C LEU A 151 9.99 -23.14 -16.52
N LEU A 152 10.51 -22.57 -17.60
CA LEU A 152 10.91 -21.16 -17.65
C LEU A 152 9.72 -20.22 -17.43
N VAL A 153 8.60 -20.48 -18.13
CA VAL A 153 7.36 -19.70 -17.94
C VAL A 153 6.84 -19.84 -16.52
N GLN A 154 6.83 -21.05 -15.95
CA GLN A 154 6.42 -21.25 -14.55
C GLN A 154 7.30 -20.49 -13.56
N LYS A 155 8.62 -20.43 -13.80
CA LYS A 155 9.55 -19.61 -13.00
C LYS A 155 9.15 -18.13 -13.09
N HIS A 156 8.99 -17.59 -14.30
CA HIS A 156 8.61 -16.19 -14.51
C HIS A 156 7.27 -15.83 -13.85
N LEU A 157 6.27 -16.71 -13.96
CA LEU A 157 4.97 -16.54 -13.30
C LEU A 157 5.09 -16.51 -11.77
N LYS A 158 5.89 -17.42 -11.18
CA LYS A 158 6.12 -17.45 -9.73
C LYS A 158 6.84 -16.19 -9.26
N GLU A 159 7.85 -15.72 -9.98
CA GLU A 159 8.57 -14.49 -9.65
C GLU A 159 7.66 -13.27 -9.68
N LEU A 160 6.82 -13.12 -10.72
CA LEU A 160 5.83 -12.03 -10.80
C LEU A 160 4.79 -12.12 -9.68
N ALA A 161 4.29 -13.32 -9.36
CA ALA A 161 3.33 -13.52 -8.29
C ALA A 161 3.92 -13.14 -6.92
N ASN A 162 5.16 -13.55 -6.66
CA ASN A 162 5.87 -13.19 -5.42
C ASN A 162 6.11 -11.69 -5.32
N LEU A 163 6.51 -11.04 -6.43
CA LEU A 163 6.68 -9.59 -6.49
C LEU A 163 5.37 -8.86 -6.17
N LYS A 164 4.27 -9.26 -6.83
CA LYS A 164 2.94 -8.67 -6.58
C LYS A 164 2.49 -8.85 -5.12
N LYS A 165 2.72 -10.03 -4.54
CA LYS A 165 2.41 -10.29 -3.13
C LYS A 165 3.24 -9.38 -2.21
N LYS A 166 4.53 -9.21 -2.50
CA LYS A 166 5.41 -8.29 -1.75
C LYS A 166 4.91 -6.85 -1.84
N HIS A 167 4.58 -6.36 -3.03
CA HIS A 167 4.04 -5.01 -3.21
C HIS A 167 2.70 -4.82 -2.48
N ALA A 168 1.81 -5.82 -2.52
CA ALA A 168 0.56 -5.77 -1.76
C ALA A 168 0.78 -5.67 -0.25
N SER A 169 1.70 -6.47 0.31
CA SER A 169 2.08 -6.40 1.72
C SER A 169 2.65 -5.03 2.10
N GLN A 170 3.59 -4.52 1.31
CA GLN A 170 4.19 -3.20 1.55
C GLN A 170 3.13 -2.08 1.47
N ARG A 171 2.17 -2.20 0.55
CA ARG A 171 1.06 -1.26 0.45
C ARG A 171 0.16 -1.30 1.68
N GLU A 172 -0.11 -2.47 2.22
CA GLU A 172 -0.88 -2.62 3.44
C GLU A 172 -0.14 -2.01 4.64
N GLU A 173 1.18 -2.22 4.75
CA GLU A 173 2.00 -1.58 5.78
C GLU A 173 1.94 -0.05 5.69
N LEU A 174 1.99 0.52 4.49
CA LEU A 174 1.84 1.96 4.27
C LEU A 174 0.45 2.46 4.70
N ASP A 175 -0.62 1.70 4.42
CA ASP A 175 -1.97 2.06 4.88
C ASP A 175 -2.09 2.03 6.42
N GLN A 176 -1.45 1.04 7.05
CA GLN A 176 -1.38 0.97 8.52
C GLN A 176 -0.57 2.14 9.10
N GLN A 177 0.56 2.52 8.49
CA GLN A 177 1.33 3.70 8.89
C GLN A 177 0.49 4.97 8.77
N ARG A 178 -0.20 5.15 7.64
CA ARG A 178 -1.13 6.27 7.42
C ARG A 178 -2.17 6.35 8.53
N LYS A 179 -2.85 5.25 8.85
CA LYS A 179 -3.86 5.18 9.92
C LYS A 179 -3.28 5.56 11.28
N LYS A 180 -2.09 5.04 11.63
CA LYS A 180 -1.40 5.39 12.87
C LYS A 180 -1.07 6.87 12.97
N GLU A 181 -0.59 7.48 11.88
CA GLU A 181 -0.31 8.92 11.86
C GLU A 181 -1.59 9.75 12.06
N PHE A 182 -2.71 9.37 11.43
CA PHE A 182 -4.01 10.01 11.68
C PHE A 182 -4.45 9.86 13.14
N GLU A 183 -4.36 8.66 13.72
CA GLU A 183 -4.71 8.43 15.12
C GLU A 183 -3.88 9.28 16.09
N ILE A 184 -2.60 9.50 15.80
CA ILE A 184 -1.73 10.32 16.63
C ILE A 184 -2.20 11.78 16.62
N ILE A 185 -2.49 12.33 15.44
CA ILE A 185 -3.02 13.69 15.30
C ILE A 185 -4.35 13.84 16.04
N GLU A 186 -5.24 12.86 15.88
CA GLU A 186 -6.55 12.86 16.52
C GLU A 186 -6.43 12.81 18.05
N LYS A 187 -5.61 11.91 18.59
CA LYS A 187 -5.36 11.82 20.03
C LYS A 187 -4.78 13.12 20.59
N ARG A 188 -3.85 13.76 19.87
CA ARG A 188 -3.30 15.05 20.28
C ARG A 188 -4.37 16.13 20.29
N PHE A 189 -5.22 16.20 19.27
CA PHE A 189 -6.33 17.15 19.22
C PHE A 189 -7.29 16.96 20.40
N VAL A 190 -7.75 15.73 20.64
CA VAL A 190 -8.65 15.41 21.76
C VAL A 190 -8.05 15.77 23.11
N ASN A 191 -6.75 15.51 23.30
CA ASN A 191 -6.05 15.85 24.54
C ASN A 191 -6.02 17.36 24.77
N VAL A 192 -5.61 18.14 23.76
CA VAL A 192 -5.55 19.61 23.85
C VAL A 192 -6.94 20.20 24.03
N TRP A 193 -7.93 19.70 23.29
CA TRP A 193 -9.34 20.08 23.44
C TRP A 193 -9.81 19.89 24.88
N SER A 194 -9.58 18.70 25.44
CA SER A 194 -9.98 18.35 26.81
C SER A 194 -9.30 19.25 27.85
N GLU A 195 -8.03 19.60 27.64
CA GLU A 195 -7.30 20.52 28.49
C GLU A 195 -7.88 21.94 28.43
N MET A 196 -8.19 22.45 27.23
CA MET A 196 -8.78 23.77 27.04
C MET A 196 -10.16 23.88 27.67
N GLU A 197 -11.00 22.85 27.52
CA GLU A 197 -12.28 22.79 28.22
C GLU A 197 -12.11 22.75 29.74
N ALA A 198 -11.18 21.96 30.25
CA ALA A 198 -10.91 21.89 31.68
C ALA A 198 -10.43 23.24 32.23
N LYS A 199 -9.59 23.95 31.47
CA LYS A 199 -9.14 25.32 31.80
C LYS A 199 -10.31 26.30 31.83
N PHE A 200 -11.16 26.30 30.80
CA PHE A 200 -12.34 27.16 30.73
C PHE A 200 -13.30 26.89 31.90
N ARG A 201 -13.58 25.62 32.21
CA ARG A 201 -14.41 25.23 33.37
C ARG A 201 -13.84 25.79 34.68
N LYS A 202 -12.53 25.66 34.91
CA LYS A 202 -11.85 26.20 36.10
C LYS A 202 -11.94 27.73 36.18
N GLU A 203 -11.71 28.42 35.07
CA GLU A 203 -11.78 29.89 35.01
C GLU A 203 -13.21 30.40 35.22
N SER A 204 -14.20 29.72 34.64
CA SER A 204 -15.62 30.05 34.83
C SER A 204 -16.04 29.88 36.29
N LEU A 205 -15.64 28.77 36.94
CA LEU A 205 -15.91 28.56 38.37
C LEU A 205 -15.25 29.62 39.25
N LYS A 206 -14.02 30.02 38.92
CA LYS A 206 -13.29 31.06 39.66
C LYS A 206 -13.98 32.42 39.52
N LEU A 207 -14.40 32.78 38.30
CA LEU A 207 -15.16 34.00 38.03
C LEU A 207 -16.49 34.02 38.79
N ASP A 208 -17.16 32.87 38.89
CA ASP A 208 -18.39 32.71 39.64
C ASP A 208 -18.20 32.82 41.16
N ARG A 209 -17.12 32.23 41.70
CA ARG A 209 -16.74 32.36 43.11
C ARG A 209 -16.40 33.80 43.49
N ASP A 210 -15.78 34.53 42.57
CA ASP A 210 -15.33 35.90 42.81
C ASP A 210 -16.42 36.96 42.58
N SER A 211 -17.58 36.56 42.02
CA SER A 211 -18.74 37.44 41.82
C SER A 211 -19.15 38.16 43.10
N THR A 212 -18.93 39.48 43.08
CA THR A 212 -19.35 40.40 44.13
C THR A 212 -20.86 40.58 44.16
N VAL A 213 -21.54 40.48 43.01
CA VAL A 213 -23.00 40.53 42.92
C VAL A 213 -23.62 39.30 43.58
N LYS A 214 -23.10 38.08 43.35
CA LYS A 214 -23.55 36.86 44.06
C LYS A 214 -23.33 37.00 45.57
N LYS A 215 -22.16 37.46 46.01
CA LYS A 215 -21.87 37.71 47.44
C LYS A 215 -22.79 38.77 48.06
N MET A 216 -23.13 39.83 47.34
CA MET A 216 -24.08 40.85 47.80
C MET A 216 -25.51 40.32 47.88
N GLN A 217 -25.95 39.52 46.90
CA GLN A 217 -27.26 38.87 46.92
C GLN A 217 -27.40 37.91 48.11
N ILE A 218 -26.38 37.09 48.39
CA ILE A 218 -26.36 36.19 49.56
C ILE A 218 -26.44 36.98 50.88
N ARG A 219 -25.75 38.11 50.97
CA ARG A 219 -25.84 39.01 52.15
C ARG A 219 -27.22 39.67 52.27
N GLU A 220 -27.84 40.06 51.15
CA GLU A 220 -29.18 40.64 51.13
C GLU A 220 -30.26 39.61 51.51
N THR A 221 -30.14 38.36 51.06
CA THR A 221 -31.05 37.28 51.45
C THR A 221 -30.86 36.88 52.91
N ALA A 222 -29.62 36.74 53.39
CA ALA A 222 -29.32 36.45 54.80
C ALA A 222 -29.85 37.55 55.76
N LYS A 223 -29.78 38.82 55.35
CA LYS A 223 -30.37 39.93 56.11
C LYS A 223 -31.90 39.91 56.11
N LYS A 224 -32.53 39.45 55.02
CA LYS A 224 -33.99 39.29 54.96
C LYS A 224 -34.45 38.13 55.83
N THR A 225 -33.75 36.99 55.85
CA THR A 225 -34.09 35.86 56.72
C THR A 225 -33.87 36.17 58.20
N MET A 226 -32.79 36.87 58.58
CA MET A 226 -32.60 37.31 59.98
C MET A 226 -33.69 38.28 60.47
N LYS A 227 -34.26 39.11 59.57
CA LYS A 227 -35.37 40.01 59.90
C LYS A 227 -36.72 39.32 60.05
N VAL A 228 -36.84 38.05 59.65
CA VAL A 228 -38.08 37.26 59.74
C VAL A 228 -38.09 36.34 60.99
N VAL A 229 -36.96 36.23 61.69
CA VAL A 229 -36.77 35.36 62.88
C VAL A 229 -36.80 36.16 64.21
N ILE A 230 -37.19 37.44 64.17
CA ILE A 230 -37.44 38.29 65.35
C ILE A 230 -38.90 38.73 65.27
#